data_AF-A0A852K627-F1
#
_entry.id   AF-A0A852K627-F1
#
_cell.length_a   1.000
_cell.length_b   1.000
_cell.length_c   1.000
_cell.angle_alpha   90.00
_cell.angle_beta   90.00
_cell.angle_gamma   90.00
#
_symmetry.space_group_name_H-M   'P 1'
#
loop_
_entity.id
_entity.type
_entity.pdbx_description
1 polymer ?
#
loop_
_entity_poly.entity_id
_entity_poly.type
_entity_poly.pdbx_seq_one_letter_code
_entity_poly.pdbx_strand_id
1 'polypeptide(L)' 'TNPQYIIWSPVCRNDIAWNFEKFLIRPDGMPFKRYSRHFETIKIQDDIEMLLQKV' A
#
# COMPACT_ATOMS: atom_id res chain seq x y z
N THR A 1 8.45 11.22 13.25
CA THR A 1 6.98 11.05 13.30
C THR A 1 6.45 11.82 14.49
N ASN A 2 5.43 12.66 14.31
CA ASN A 2 4.82 13.45 15.39
C ASN A 2 3.49 12.81 15.79
N PRO A 3 3.27 12.43 17.07
CA PRO A 3 2.01 11.84 17.51
C PRO A 3 0.80 12.75 17.30
N GLN A 4 0.99 14.08 17.21
CA GLN A 4 -0.09 15.04 16.97
C GLN A 4 -0.76 14.91 15.59
N TYR A 5 -0.14 14.18 14.65
CA TYR A 5 -0.77 13.89 13.36
C TYR A 5 -1.82 12.77 13.43
N ILE A 6 -1.88 12.03 14.55
CA ILE A 6 -2.83 10.95 14.77
C ILE A 6 -4.03 11.52 15.53
N ILE A 7 -5.11 11.80 14.82
CA ILE A 7 -6.34 12.40 15.36
C ILE A 7 -7.53 11.42 15.37
N TRP A 8 -7.28 10.12 15.13
CA TRP A 8 -8.31 9.08 15.04
C TRP A 8 -8.23 8.09 16.21
N SER A 9 -9.33 7.36 16.43
CA SER A 9 -9.45 6.31 17.45
C SER A 9 -10.44 5.24 16.99
N PRO A 10 -10.16 3.93 17.21
CA PRO A 10 -8.95 3.40 17.84
C PRO A 10 -7.72 3.54 16.93
N VAL A 11 -6.54 3.59 17.56
CA VAL A 11 -5.25 3.54 16.84
C VAL A 11 -4.80 2.09 16.75
N CYS A 12 -4.56 1.61 15.54
CA CYS A 12 -4.18 0.23 15.27
C CYS A 12 -2.80 0.17 14.59
N ARG A 13 -2.08 -0.95 14.80
CA ARG A 13 -0.74 -1.14 14.20
C ARG A 13 -0.76 -1.24 12.67
N ASN A 14 -1.91 -1.53 12.08
CA ASN A 14 -2.11 -1.68 10.64
C ASN A 14 -2.74 -0.44 9.97
N ASP A 15 -2.94 0.66 10.70
CA ASP A 15 -3.48 1.91 10.17
C ASP A 15 -2.67 2.41 8.96
N ILE A 16 -3.33 3.16 8.08
CA ILE A 16 -2.67 3.88 6.99
C ILE A 16 -1.86 5.03 7.61
N ALA A 17 -0.55 5.03 7.42
CA ALA A 17 0.33 5.96 8.09
C ALA A 17 0.32 7.36 7.47
N TRP A 18 -0.03 7.48 6.19
CA TRP A 18 -0.16 8.77 5.48
C TRP A 18 -0.79 8.62 4.10
N ASN A 19 -1.00 9.76 3.44
CA ASN A 19 -1.33 9.85 2.03
C ASN A 19 -0.33 9.08 1.15
N PHE A 20 -0.84 8.49 0.07
CA PHE A 20 -0.07 7.72 -0.91
C PHE A 20 0.57 6.43 -0.36
N GLU A 21 -0.02 5.76 0.63
CA GLU A 21 0.14 4.30 0.69
C GLU A 21 -0.62 3.63 -0.46
N LYS A 22 -0.13 2.48 -0.90
CA LYS A 22 -0.71 1.74 -2.04
C LYS A 22 -0.88 0.28 -1.69
N PHE A 23 -1.93 -0.33 -2.23
CA PHE A 23 -2.21 -1.76 -2.10
C PHE A 23 -2.35 -2.32 -3.51
N LEU A 24 -1.52 -3.29 -3.87
CA LEU A 24 -1.65 -4.01 -5.13
C LEU A 24 -2.48 -5.27 -4.89
N ILE A 25 -3.52 -5.44 -5.70
CA ILE A 25 -4.49 -6.55 -5.63
C ILE A 25 -4.31 -7.40 -6.88
N ARG A 26 -4.34 -8.73 -6.72
CA ARG A 26 -4.23 -9.68 -7.82
C ARG A 26 -5.54 -9.81 -8.61
N PRO A 27 -5.51 -10.38 -9.83
CA PRO A 27 -6.71 -10.66 -10.61
C PRO A 27 -7.74 -11.57 -9.90
N ASP A 28 -7.30 -12.42 -8.97
CA ASP A 28 -8.18 -13.25 -8.13
C ASP A 28 -8.81 -12.52 -6.95
N GLY A 29 -8.60 -11.20 -6.84
CA GLY A 29 -9.13 -10.36 -5.77
C GLY A 29 -8.35 -10.41 -4.47
N MET A 30 -7.28 -11.22 -4.36
CA MET A 30 -6.51 -11.32 -3.13
C MET A 30 -5.42 -10.24 -3.03
N PRO A 31 -5.14 -9.69 -1.84
CA PRO A 31 -4.04 -8.76 -1.63
C PRO A 31 -2.69 -9.38 -2.00
N PHE A 32 -1.89 -8.65 -2.79
CA PHE A 32 -0.53 -9.06 -3.13
C PHE A 32 0.50 -8.40 -2.22
N LYS A 33 0.49 -7.06 -2.17
CA LYS A 33 1.54 -6.27 -1.50
C LYS A 33 1.04 -4.90 -1.10
N ARG A 34 1.54 -4.40 0.04
CA ARG A 34 1.31 -3.04 0.56
C ARG A 34 2.61 -2.25 0.45
N TYR A 35 2.52 -1.03 -0.06
CA TYR A 35 3.66 -0.14 -0.26
C TYR A 35 3.52 1.09 0.65
N SER A 36 4.63 1.47 1.29
CA SER A 36 4.65 2.64 2.17
C SER A 36 4.42 3.94 1.40
N ARG A 37 4.06 5.01 2.13
CA ARG A 37 3.91 6.36 1.59
C ARG A 37 5.11 6.89 0.81
N HIS A 38 6.32 6.44 1.15
CA HIS A 38 7.57 6.87 0.53
C HIS A 38 7.95 6.03 -0.69
N PHE A 39 7.25 4.92 -0.94
CA PHE A 39 7.51 4.10 -2.10
C PHE A 39 7.01 4.81 -3.36
N GLU A 40 7.90 5.02 -4.32
CA GLU A 40 7.57 5.66 -5.59
C GLU A 40 6.55 4.83 -6.36
N THR A 41 5.46 5.46 -6.79
CA THR A 41 4.38 4.76 -7.51
C THR A 41 4.88 4.11 -8.79
N ILE A 42 5.84 4.72 -9.49
CA ILE A 42 6.37 4.17 -10.74
C ILE A 42 7.10 2.84 -10.52
N LYS A 43 7.73 2.62 -9.36
CA LYS A 43 8.42 1.36 -9.03
C LYS A 43 7.45 0.20 -8.77
N ILE A 44 6.14 0.46 -8.71
CA ILE A 44 5.11 -0.59 -8.62
C ILE A 44 4.87 -1.23 -10.00
N GLN A 45 5.30 -0.57 -11.08
CA GLN A 45 5.15 -1.07 -12.45
C GLN A 45 5.68 -2.50 -12.61
N ASP A 46 6.88 -2.81 -12.09
CA ASP A 46 7.48 -4.15 -12.21
C ASP A 46 6.60 -5.23 -11.55
N ASP A 47 6.04 -4.93 -10.37
CA ASP A 47 5.13 -5.83 -9.67
C ASP A 47 3.80 -6.00 -10.43
N ILE A 48 3.30 -4.95 -11.10
CA ILE A 48 2.11 -4.99 -11.96
C ILE A 48 2.37 -5.86 -13.19
N GLU A 49 3.47 -5.64 -13.90
CA GLU A 49 3.83 -6.40 -15.09
C GLU A 49 3.99 -7.90 -14.78
N MET A 50 4.62 -8.23 -13.64
CA MET A 50 4.74 -9.61 -13.17
C MET A 50 3.36 -10.26 -12.94
N LEU A 51 2.38 -9.53 -12.41
CA LEU A 51 1.04 -10.06 -12.19
C LEU A 51 0.22 -10.20 -13.48
N LEU A 52 0.45 -9.33 -14.47
CA LEU A 52 -0.20 -9.42 -15.78
C LEU A 52 0.28 -10.65 -16.57
N GLN A 53 1.55 -11.03 -16.46
CA GLN A 53 2.11 -12.21 -17.15
C GLN A 53 1.60 -13.56 -16.59
N LYS A 54 0.97 -13.55 -15.41
CA LYS A 54 0.45 -14.77 -14.75
C LYS A 54 -1.02 -15.06 -15.08
N VAL A 55 -1.64 -14.22 -15.92
CA VAL A 55 -2.98 -14.41 -16.48
C VAL A 55 -2.85 -15.06 -17.85
#